data_AF-A0A7Y5U300-F1
#
_entry.id   AF-A0A7Y5U300-F1
#
_cell.length_a   1.000
_cell.length_b   1.000
_cell.length_c   1.000
_cell.angle_alpha   90.00
_cell.angle_beta   90.00
_cell.angle_gamma   90.00
#
_symmetry.space_group_name_H-M   'P 1'
#
loop_
_entity.id
_entity.type
_entity.pdbx_description
1 polymer ?
#
loop_
_entity_poly.entity_id
_entity_poly.type
_entity_poly.pdbx_seq_one_letter_code
_entity_poly.pdbx_strand_id
1 'polypeptide(L)'
;LLRRVLEPRVPQRILDRGKQGFEPPTGEWLRGPLAEMTHELLLDGRLHARGVFTRPAVERLWTEHRTGRRDHRERLWTLVMLELWFREFIDGAGRRRTPSRQRADVASPARRVEVA
;
A
#
# COMPACT_ATOMS: atom_id res chain seq x y z
N LEU A 1 -8.61 -24.08 0.84
CA LEU A 1 -9.63 -23.91 -0.23
C LEU A 1 -8.99 -23.54 -1.58
N LEU A 2 -8.35 -22.38 -1.72
CA LEU A 2 -7.72 -21.95 -2.99
C LEU A 2 -6.66 -22.92 -3.55
N ARG A 3 -5.79 -23.51 -2.72
CA ARG A 3 -4.79 -24.50 -3.17
C ARG A 3 -5.44 -25.73 -3.83
N ARG A 4 -6.48 -26.31 -3.22
CA ARG A 4 -7.22 -27.47 -3.76
C ARG A 4 -7.86 -27.19 -5.12
N VAL A 5 -8.39 -25.98 -5.31
CA VAL A 5 -8.99 -25.58 -6.60
C VAL A 5 -7.93 -25.49 -7.72
N LEU A 6 -6.68 -25.22 -7.36
CA LEU A 6 -5.56 -25.03 -8.30
C LEU A 6 -4.74 -26.31 -8.55
N GLU A 7 -4.96 -27.39 -7.78
CA GLU A 7 -4.33 -28.71 -7.97
C GLU A 7 -4.30 -29.21 -9.42
N PRO A 8 -5.39 -29.13 -10.21
CA PRO A 8 -5.36 -29.62 -11.59
C PRO A 8 -4.66 -28.68 -12.58
N ARG A 9 -4.27 -27.46 -12.17
CA ARG A 9 -3.71 -26.42 -13.05
C ARG A 9 -2.27 -26.04 -12.74
N VAL A 10 -1.77 -26.38 -11.56
CA VAL A 10 -0.46 -25.93 -11.08
C VAL A 10 0.32 -27.14 -10.57
N PRO A 11 1.61 -27.30 -10.94
CA PRO A 11 2.42 -28.42 -10.46
C PRO A 11 2.44 -28.52 -8.93
N GLN A 12 2.35 -29.74 -8.40
CA GLN A 12 2.30 -30.01 -6.95
C GLN A 12 3.44 -29.34 -6.16
N ARG A 13 4.65 -29.32 -6.74
CA ARG A 13 5.84 -28.63 -6.17
C ARG A 13 5.64 -27.14 -5.88
N ILE A 14 4.73 -26.45 -6.59
CA ILE A 14 4.41 -25.04 -6.36
C ILE A 14 3.33 -24.89 -5.27
N LEU A 15 2.36 -25.81 -5.23
CA LEU A 15 1.28 -25.82 -4.24
C LEU A 15 1.80 -26.14 -2.83
N ASP A 16 2.77 -27.05 -2.77
CA ASP A 16 3.41 -27.50 -1.53
C ASP A 16 4.51 -26.54 -1.06
N ARG A 17 4.93 -25.59 -1.91
CA ARG A 17 5.90 -24.56 -1.52
C ARG A 17 5.32 -23.73 -0.36
N GLY A 18 6.11 -23.60 0.71
CA GLY A 18 5.79 -22.70 1.82
C GLY A 18 5.62 -21.26 1.35
N LYS A 19 4.82 -20.47 2.05
CA LYS A 19 4.71 -19.02 1.77
C LYS A 19 6.11 -18.43 1.91
N GLN A 20 6.62 -17.86 0.83
CA GLN A 20 7.85 -17.10 0.85
C GLN A 20 7.48 -15.63 0.98
N GLY A 21 8.23 -14.88 1.79
CA GLY A 21 8.14 -13.43 1.74
C GLY A 21 8.52 -12.97 0.34
N PHE A 22 7.66 -12.17 -0.27
CA PHE A 22 8.00 -11.42 -1.46
C PHE A 22 8.27 -9.99 -1.00
N GLU A 23 9.54 -9.64 -0.79
CA GLU A 23 9.91 -8.25 -0.54
C GLU A 23 9.97 -7.56 -1.91
N PRO A 24 9.11 -6.56 -2.17
CA PRO A 24 9.25 -5.77 -3.39
C PRO A 24 10.63 -5.08 -3.40
N PRO A 25 11.21 -4.80 -4.58
CA PRO A 25 12.49 -4.13 -4.70
C PRO A 25 12.34 -2.62 -4.40
N THR A 26 11.89 -2.29 -3.18
CA THR A 26 11.56 -0.95 -2.72
C THR A 26 12.74 0.00 -2.88
N GLY A 27 13.96 -0.44 -2.56
CA GLY A 27 15.16 0.38 -2.75
C GLY A 27 15.41 0.75 -4.21
N GLU A 28 15.15 -0.14 -5.16
CA GLU A 28 15.28 0.16 -6.60
C GLU A 28 14.16 1.07 -7.08
N TRP A 29 12.93 0.83 -6.60
CA TRP A 29 11.79 1.68 -6.93
C TRP A 29 11.99 3.11 -6.43
N LEU A 30 12.41 3.28 -5.18
CA LEU A 30 12.67 4.58 -4.57
C LEU A 30 13.83 5.34 -5.25
N ARG A 31 14.80 4.64 -5.84
CA ARG A 31 15.88 5.25 -6.63
C ARG A 31 15.53 5.50 -8.10
N GLY A 32 14.56 4.77 -8.64
CA GLY A 32 14.16 4.84 -10.04
C GLY A 32 12.71 5.32 -10.19
N PRO A 33 11.76 4.43 -10.53
CA PRO A 33 10.42 4.81 -10.97
C PRO A 33 9.60 5.63 -9.94
N LEU A 34 9.87 5.48 -8.65
CA LEU A 34 9.18 6.22 -7.59
C LEU A 34 10.00 7.39 -7.05
N ALA A 35 11.15 7.71 -7.65
CA ALA A 35 12.07 8.68 -7.07
C ALA A 35 11.48 10.09 -7.00
N GLU A 36 10.86 10.53 -8.10
CA GLU A 36 10.25 11.86 -8.17
C GLU A 36 9.07 11.99 -7.20
N MET A 37 8.16 11.01 -7.21
CA MET A 37 7.03 10.97 -6.28
C MET A 37 7.50 10.98 -4.81
N THR A 38 8.55 10.23 -4.50
CA THR A 38 9.12 10.20 -3.13
C THR A 38 9.70 11.55 -2.75
N HIS A 39 10.44 12.18 -3.67
CA HIS A 39 10.99 13.51 -3.45
C HIS A 39 9.88 14.54 -3.20
N GLU A 40 8.85 14.58 -4.04
CA GLU A 40 7.70 15.48 -3.87
C GLU A 40 6.96 15.23 -2.55
N LEU A 41 6.59 13.99 -2.26
CA LEU A 41 5.83 13.66 -1.05
C LEU A 41 6.58 14.07 0.23
N LEU A 42 7.88 13.79 0.28
CA LEU A 42 8.66 13.98 1.50
C LEU A 42 9.21 15.42 1.64
N LEU A 43 9.39 16.15 0.53
CA LEU A 43 10.10 17.43 0.52
C LEU A 43 9.28 18.63 0.02
N ASP A 44 8.00 18.46 -0.35
CA ASP A 44 7.07 19.57 -0.66
C ASP A 44 6.71 20.47 0.54
N GLY A 45 7.15 20.10 1.74
CA GLY A 45 6.98 20.86 2.96
C GLY A 45 5.79 20.44 3.81
N ARG A 46 4.83 19.65 3.30
CA ARG A 46 3.66 19.20 4.09
C ARG A 46 4.05 18.31 5.25
N LEU A 47 4.99 17.39 5.00
CA LEU A 47 5.53 16.51 6.04
C LEU A 47 6.18 17.33 7.18
N HIS A 48 6.92 18.39 6.82
CA HIS A 48 7.56 19.28 7.78
C HIS A 48 6.58 20.18 8.53
N ALA A 49 5.54 20.68 7.85
CA ALA A 49 4.53 21.57 8.41
C ALA A 49 3.78 20.98 9.61
N ARG A 50 3.70 19.64 9.71
CA ARG A 50 3.08 18.95 10.85
C ARG A 50 3.97 18.93 12.11
N GLY A 51 5.23 19.37 12.03
CA GLY A 51 6.13 19.48 13.19
C GLY A 51 6.68 18.16 13.73
N VAL A 52 6.32 17.02 13.13
CA VAL A 52 6.77 15.68 13.56
C VAL A 52 8.18 15.36 13.03
N PHE A 53 8.55 15.91 11.87
CA PHE A 53 9.82 15.65 11.20
C PHE A 53 10.53 16.95 10.80
N THR A 54 11.86 16.93 10.82
CA THR A 54 12.68 18.05 10.38
C THR A 54 13.10 17.86 8.92
N ARG A 55 12.90 18.90 8.09
CA ARG A 55 13.26 18.89 6.67
C ARG A 55 14.72 18.47 6.42
N PRO A 56 15.73 19.01 7.15
CA PRO A 56 17.13 18.61 6.92
C PRO A 56 17.42 17.14 7.19
N ALA A 57 16.71 16.51 8.14
CA ALA A 57 16.90 15.10 8.43
C ALA A 57 16.34 14.22 7.30
N VAL A 58 15.16 14.56 6.78
CA VAL A 58 14.50 13.85 5.67
C VAL A 58 15.29 14.02 4.37
N GLU A 59 15.76 15.24 4.07
CA GLU A 59 16.62 15.50 2.91
C GLU A 59 17.90 14.67 2.95
N ARG A 60 18.56 14.59 4.11
CA ARG A 60 19.78 13.77 4.26
C ARG A 60 19.49 12.29 3.98
N LEU A 61 18.41 11.75 4.54
CA LEU A 61 18.01 10.35 4.30
C LEU A 61 17.75 10.10 2.81
N TRP A 62 17.01 11.01 2.18
CA TRP A 62 16.69 10.94 0.76
C TRP A 62 17.96 10.97 -0.10
N THR A 63 18.84 11.96 0.10
CA THR A 63 20.08 12.10 -0.66
C THR A 63 21.00 10.89 -0.47
N GLU A 64 21.19 10.42 0.77
CA GLU A 64 22.02 9.24 1.06
C GLU A 64 21.52 7.98 0.36
N HIS A 65 20.20 7.79 0.29
CA HIS A 65 19.61 6.65 -0.38
C HIS A 65 19.71 6.77 -1.90
N ARG A 66 19.36 7.94 -2.43
CA ARG A 66 19.31 8.19 -3.87
C ARG A 66 20.68 8.03 -4.53
N THR A 67 21.74 8.49 -3.87
CA THR A 67 23.11 8.35 -4.38
C THR A 67 23.72 6.98 -4.12
N GLY A 68 23.00 6.07 -3.45
CA GLY A 68 23.52 4.75 -3.06
C GLY A 68 24.55 4.79 -1.93
N ARG A 69 24.77 5.95 -1.28
CA ARG A 69 25.72 6.10 -0.19
C ARG A 69 25.33 5.28 1.05
N ARG A 70 24.03 5.15 1.33
CA ARG A 70 23.48 4.25 2.37
C ARG A 70 22.14 3.68 1.95
N ASP A 71 21.81 2.46 2.41
CA ASP A 71 20.47 1.92 2.25
C ASP A 71 19.54 2.45 3.36
N HIS A 72 18.54 3.25 2.97
CA HIS A 72 17.48 3.76 3.83
C HIS A 72 16.09 3.34 3.32
N ARG A 73 16.01 2.26 2.51
CA ARG A 73 14.77 1.86 1.82
C ARG A 73 13.58 1.72 2.77
N GLU A 74 13.76 1.06 3.91
CA GLU A 74 12.70 0.83 4.88
C GLU A 74 12.20 2.14 5.47
N ARG A 75 13.12 3.01 5.92
CA ARG A 75 12.79 4.31 6.52
C ARG A 75 12.05 5.21 5.54
N LEU A 76 12.54 5.32 4.32
CA LEU A 76 11.92 6.14 3.28
C LEU A 76 10.55 5.59 2.88
N TRP A 77 10.42 4.27 2.74
CA TRP A 77 9.14 3.64 2.48
C TRP A 77 8.12 3.89 3.59
N THR A 78 8.53 3.77 4.85
CA THR A 78 7.68 4.11 6.00
C THR A 78 7.24 5.58 5.97
N LEU A 79 8.15 6.51 5.67
CA LEU A 79 7.82 7.93 5.57
C LEU A 79 6.85 8.22 4.42
N VAL A 80 7.03 7.59 3.26
CA VAL A 80 6.10 7.71 2.12
C VAL A 80 4.70 7.25 2.51
N MET A 81 4.59 6.07 3.12
CA MET A 81 3.30 5.54 3.56
C MET A 81 2.65 6.40 4.63
N LEU A 82 3.44 6.91 5.58
CA LEU A 82 2.95 7.81 6.61
C LEU A 82 2.46 9.14 6.03
N GLU A 83 3.18 9.73 5.09
CA GLU A 83 2.77 10.97 4.44
C GLU A 83 1.47 10.79 3.66
N LEU A 84 1.34 9.70 2.89
CA LEU A 84 0.11 9.38 2.17
C LEU A 84 -1.07 9.21 3.14
N TRP A 85 -0.84 8.53 4.27
CA TRP A 85 -1.84 8.37 5.32
C TRP A 85 -2.25 9.71 5.93
N PHE A 86 -1.29 10.59 6.24
CA PHE A 86 -1.61 11.93 6.75
C PHE A 86 -2.45 12.73 5.76
N ARG A 87 -2.08 12.73 4.47
CA ARG A 87 -2.85 13.44 3.44
C ARG A 87 -4.28 12.93 3.33
N GLU A 88 -4.46 11.62 3.40
CA GLU A 88 -5.77 10.98 3.29
C GLU A 88 -6.65 11.25 4.52
N PHE A 89 -6.13 10.96 5.71
CA PHE A 89 -6.94 10.84 6.93
C PHE A 89 -6.85 12.04 7.87
N ILE A 90 -5.76 12.80 7.85
CA ILE A 90 -5.56 13.98 8.72
C ILE A 90 -5.86 15.26 7.95
N ASP A 91 -5.27 15.45 6.78
CA ASP A 91 -5.46 16.65 5.97
C ASP A 91 -6.80 16.62 5.21
N GLY A 92 -7.40 15.44 5.06
CA GLY A 92 -8.67 15.24 4.38
C GLY A 92 -8.61 15.44 2.86
N ALA A 93 -7.42 15.43 2.25
CA ALA A 93 -7.23 15.54 0.80
C ALA A 93 -7.83 14.36 0.03
N GLY A 94 -8.07 13.25 0.73
CA GLY A 94 -8.53 11.98 0.21
C GLY A 94 -10.03 11.71 0.28
N ARG A 95 -10.86 12.66 0.75
CA ARG A 95 -12.32 12.51 0.77
C ARG A 95 -12.94 12.53 -0.64
N ARG A 96 -12.54 11.61 -1.52
CA ARG A 96 -13.44 11.04 -2.50
C ARG A 96 -14.51 10.32 -1.69
N ARG A 97 -15.67 10.99 -1.54
CA ARG A 97 -16.90 10.33 -1.14
C ARG A 97 -17.06 9.11 -2.04
N THR A 98 -16.76 7.90 -1.55
CA THR A 98 -17.28 6.70 -2.20
C THR A 98 -18.79 6.91 -2.22
N PRO A 99 -19.46 6.96 -3.38
CA PRO A 99 -20.91 6.91 -3.36
C PRO A 99 -21.22 5.61 -2.64
N SER A 100 -21.87 5.71 -1.48
CA SER A 100 -22.35 4.56 -0.74
C SER A 100 -23.03 3.66 -1.76
N ARG A 101 -22.46 2.47 -2.03
CA ARG A 101 -23.16 1.46 -2.81
C ARG A 101 -24.46 1.23 -2.06
N GLN A 102 -25.53 1.82 -2.57
CA GLN A 102 -26.88 1.62 -2.10
C GLN A 102 -27.04 0.11 -2.07
N ARG A 103 -27.29 -0.44 -0.87
CA ARG A 103 -27.58 -1.86 -0.74
C ARG A 103 -28.74 -2.13 -1.69
N ALA A 104 -28.48 -2.82 -2.78
CA ALA A 104 -29.56 -3.36 -3.59
C ALA A 104 -30.32 -4.30 -2.66
N ASP A 105 -31.59 -3.98 -2.40
CA ASP A 105 -32.52 -4.85 -1.71
C ASP A 105 -32.50 -6.20 -2.41
N VAL A 106 -31.84 -7.18 -1.79
CA VAL A 106 -32.00 -8.57 -2.17
C VAL A 106 -33.34 -8.99 -1.61
N ALA A 107 -34.40 -8.77 -2.40
CA ALA A 107 -35.69 -9.36 -2.15
C ALA A 107 -35.51 -10.88 -2.06
N SER A 108 -35.71 -11.42 -0.87
CA SER A 108 -35.67 -12.85 -0.58
C SER A 108 -36.99 -13.47 -1.08
N PRO A 109 -36.99 -14.43 -2.01
CA PRO A 109 -38.20 -15.19 -2.29
C PRO A 109 -38.37 -16.21 -1.16
N ALA A 110 -39.39 -16.00 -0.34
CA ALA A 110 -39.84 -16.96 0.66
C ALA A 110 -40.14 -18.30 -0.04
N ARG A 111 -39.41 -19.36 0.34
CA ARG A 111 -39.76 -20.72 -0.04
C ARG A 111 -41.02 -21.13 0.73
N ARG A 112 -42.13 -21.34 0.02
CA ARG A 112 -43.28 -22.07 0.56
C ARG A 112 -42.95 -23.56 0.49
N VAL A 113 -42.83 -24.20 1.64
CA VAL A 113 -42.81 -25.66 1.75
C VAL A 113 -44.27 -26.09 1.77
N GLU A 114 -44.73 -26.72 0.69
CA GLU A 114 -45.99 -27.48 0.70
C GLU A 114 -45.65 -28.94 1.01
N VAL A 115 -46.24 -29.44 2.09
CA VAL A 115 -46.24 -30.84 2.49
C VAL A 115 -47.55 -31.44 1.96
N ALA A 116 -47.45 -32.50 1.17
CA ALA A 116 -48.50 -33.47 0.91
C ALA A 116 -47.85 -34.85 0.74
#